data_AF-A0A0V8JQ60-F1
#
_entry.id   AF-A0A0V8JQ60-F1
#
_cell.length_a   1.000
_cell.length_b   1.000
_cell.length_c   1.000
_cell.angle_alpha   90.00
_cell.angle_beta   90.00
_cell.angle_gamma   90.00
#
_symmetry.space_group_name_H-M   'P 1'
#
loop_
_entity.id
_entity.type
_entity.pdbx_description
1 polymer ?
#
loop_
_entity_poly.entity_id
_entity_poly.type
_entity_poly.pdbx_seq_one_letter_code
_entity_poly.pdbx_strand_id
1 'polypeptide(L)'
;MGYNIYYEGRIELDKPLDDETYNIIKGLGKTRRMRWDADKLEQDGIALKSEIGYWGEFFFGVQDMKPKSQREFESKYVIDHNCPPPGQPELWGVWTVTDDRLGLAWNRNEKSYGGHEWLKYLVKSIFIPRGYYPRGIINWFTEGHWYENKWHTVVEGKSVRKYRGYNRKQKEPDIDGWYEEELQSYDEYHQKWLKNLMDNKVEFLHEHRPWKNEKTDAEFVLSFNLYLENNIVQATYDRKEICYAKYLYENLRIVDGKIIHNEDSSDIDKVINDHETLMKVKDLIEEYILLTPDFLEEAVV
;
A
#
# COMPACT_ATOMS: atom_id res chain seq x y z
N MET A 1 -4.98 8.25 11.41
CA MET A 1 -5.85 9.16 10.62
C MET A 1 -4.98 10.29 10.09
N GLY A 2 -4.98 10.51 8.79
CA GLY A 2 -4.19 11.55 8.10
C GLY A 2 -4.94 12.00 6.84
N TYR A 3 -4.63 13.19 6.36
CA TYR A 3 -5.32 13.80 5.22
C TYR A 3 -4.46 13.70 3.94
N ASN A 4 -5.10 13.70 2.79
CA ASN A 4 -4.44 13.69 1.49
C ASN A 4 -3.94 15.09 1.10
N ILE A 5 -2.87 15.13 0.31
CA ILE A 5 -2.50 16.30 -0.48
C ILE A 5 -2.58 15.89 -1.93
N TYR A 6 -3.33 16.64 -2.71
CA TYR A 6 -3.53 16.38 -4.13
C TYR A 6 -2.61 17.28 -4.93
N TYR A 7 -1.91 16.70 -5.90
CA TYR A 7 -0.94 17.41 -6.75
C TYR A 7 -1.33 17.27 -8.21
N GLU A 8 -1.15 18.34 -8.99
CA GLU A 8 -1.44 18.37 -10.43
C GLU A 8 -0.37 19.15 -11.18
N GLY A 9 0.02 18.60 -12.32
CA GLY A 9 1.10 19.12 -13.16
C GLY A 9 2.28 18.18 -13.24
N ARG A 10 3.34 18.67 -13.89
CA ARG A 10 4.56 17.90 -14.12
C ARG A 10 5.80 18.76 -14.03
N ILE A 11 6.91 18.13 -13.71
CA ILE A 11 8.25 18.70 -13.88
C ILE A 11 8.86 18.07 -15.12
N GLU A 12 9.23 18.88 -16.10
CA GLU A 12 9.95 18.46 -17.29
C GLU A 12 11.45 18.55 -17.07
N LEU A 13 12.18 17.62 -17.68
CA LEU A 13 13.63 17.61 -17.76
C LEU A 13 14.05 18.02 -19.18
N ASP A 14 15.26 18.54 -19.30
CA ASP A 14 15.86 18.96 -20.56
C ASP A 14 16.34 17.79 -21.43
N LYS A 15 16.51 16.61 -20.83
CA LYS A 15 16.91 15.35 -21.48
C LYS A 15 16.35 14.15 -20.71
N PRO A 16 16.22 12.97 -21.35
CA PRO A 16 15.77 11.76 -20.66
C PRO A 16 16.72 11.35 -19.54
N LEU A 17 16.17 10.78 -18.47
CA LEU A 17 16.98 10.19 -17.40
C LEU A 17 17.78 8.98 -17.88
N ASP A 18 19.06 8.95 -17.50
CA ASP A 18 19.88 7.75 -17.51
C ASP A 18 19.33 6.68 -16.56
N ASP A 19 19.74 5.43 -16.76
CA ASP A 19 19.20 4.28 -16.02
C ASP A 19 19.43 4.38 -14.51
N GLU A 20 20.59 4.89 -14.08
CA GLU A 20 20.91 5.04 -12.66
C GLU A 20 19.96 6.05 -11.99
N THR A 21 19.83 7.23 -12.59
CA THR A 21 18.98 8.31 -12.07
C THR A 21 17.50 7.92 -12.10
N TYR A 22 17.07 7.26 -13.17
CA TYR A 22 15.72 6.69 -13.27
C TYR A 22 15.43 5.74 -12.12
N ASN A 23 16.34 4.79 -11.85
CA ASN A 23 16.19 3.80 -10.79
C ASN A 23 16.19 4.42 -9.40
N ILE A 24 17.04 5.43 -9.15
CA ILE A 24 17.05 6.15 -7.87
C ILE A 24 15.68 6.80 -7.62
N ILE A 25 15.15 7.55 -8.57
CA ILE A 25 13.89 8.28 -8.38
C ILE A 25 12.73 7.30 -8.26
N LYS A 26 12.70 6.25 -9.08
CA LYS A 26 11.70 5.20 -9.00
C LYS A 26 11.74 4.50 -7.65
N GLY A 27 12.92 4.21 -7.11
CA GLY A 27 13.10 3.63 -5.77
C GLY A 27 12.59 4.56 -4.67
N LEU A 28 12.93 5.85 -4.72
CA LEU A 28 12.45 6.85 -3.75
C LEU A 28 10.93 7.00 -3.74
N GLY A 29 10.28 6.92 -4.91
CA GLY A 29 8.83 7.02 -5.05
C GLY A 29 8.06 5.73 -4.74
N LYS A 30 8.75 4.58 -4.61
CA LYS A 30 8.12 3.26 -4.36
C LYS A 30 8.35 2.71 -2.96
N THR A 31 9.34 3.20 -2.25
CA THR A 31 9.75 2.63 -0.97
C THR A 31 9.59 3.61 0.17
N ARG A 32 9.23 3.07 1.34
CA ARG A 32 9.27 3.81 2.59
C ARG A 32 10.73 4.09 2.95
N ARG A 33 11.05 5.35 3.19
CA ARG A 33 12.37 5.80 3.60
C ARG A 33 12.51 5.61 5.10
N MET A 34 13.54 4.88 5.51
CA MET A 34 13.86 4.54 6.90
C MET A 34 15.36 4.66 7.09
N ARG A 35 15.82 4.82 8.33
CA ARG A 35 17.26 4.77 8.62
C ARG A 35 17.72 3.33 8.60
N TRP A 36 18.59 3.00 7.64
CA TRP A 36 19.18 1.68 7.51
C TRP A 36 20.54 1.60 8.22
N ASP A 37 20.82 0.43 8.78
CA ASP A 37 22.14 0.06 9.27
C ASP A 37 23.06 -0.30 8.10
N ALA A 38 23.65 0.73 7.51
CA ALA A 38 24.53 0.60 6.36
C ALA A 38 25.82 -0.19 6.69
N ASP A 39 26.27 -0.17 7.95
CA ASP A 39 27.39 -1.01 8.42
C ASP A 39 27.05 -2.48 8.37
N LYS A 40 25.89 -2.85 8.88
CA LYS A 40 25.43 -4.23 8.90
C LYS A 40 25.04 -4.75 7.51
N LEU A 41 24.44 -3.91 6.66
CA LEU A 41 24.14 -4.25 5.27
C LEU A 41 25.42 -4.58 4.46
N GLU A 42 26.50 -3.83 4.67
CA GLU A 42 27.78 -4.07 4.02
C GLU A 42 28.49 -5.30 4.59
N GLN A 43 28.49 -5.45 5.92
CA GLN A 43 29.08 -6.60 6.60
C GLN A 43 28.46 -7.93 6.15
N ASP A 44 27.14 -7.95 5.95
CA ASP A 44 26.41 -9.13 5.49
C ASP A 44 26.41 -9.29 3.95
N GLY A 45 27.11 -8.41 3.22
CA GLY A 45 27.26 -8.49 1.77
C GLY A 45 25.99 -8.16 0.97
N ILE A 46 25.04 -7.43 1.57
CA ILE A 46 23.76 -7.09 0.94
C ILE A 46 23.87 -5.86 0.05
N ALA A 47 24.60 -4.84 0.50
CA ALA A 47 24.81 -3.62 -0.26
C ALA A 47 26.09 -2.91 0.19
N LEU A 48 26.79 -2.26 -0.73
CA LEU A 48 27.98 -1.47 -0.42
C LEU A 48 27.58 -0.09 0.09
N LYS A 49 28.22 0.41 1.15
CA LYS A 49 27.92 1.76 1.69
C LYS A 49 28.10 2.86 0.67
N SER A 50 29.09 2.71 -0.19
CA SER A 50 29.39 3.65 -1.27
C SER A 50 28.26 3.80 -2.27
N GLU A 51 27.40 2.78 -2.40
CA GLU A 51 26.30 2.75 -3.37
C GLU A 51 24.98 3.23 -2.75
N ILE A 52 24.76 2.95 -1.47
CA ILE A 52 23.48 3.22 -0.80
C ILE A 52 23.46 4.55 -0.03
N GLY A 53 24.57 5.28 0.01
CA GLY A 53 24.66 6.56 0.69
C GLY A 53 24.57 6.47 2.22
N TYR A 54 24.53 7.63 2.87
CA TYR A 54 24.56 7.70 4.33
C TYR A 54 23.23 7.20 4.92
N TRP A 55 23.30 6.25 5.87
CA TRP A 55 22.13 5.57 6.45
C TRP A 55 21.18 4.94 5.42
N GLY A 56 21.72 4.46 4.29
CA GLY A 56 20.95 3.80 3.25
C GLY A 56 20.00 4.72 2.48
N GLU A 57 20.37 6.00 2.33
CA GLU A 57 19.66 7.00 1.53
C GLU A 57 19.14 6.50 0.18
N PHE A 58 19.90 5.62 -0.49
CA PHE A 58 19.55 5.03 -1.79
C PHE A 58 19.39 3.50 -1.74
N PHE A 59 19.14 2.94 -0.55
CA PHE A 59 18.77 1.52 -0.43
C PHE A 59 17.27 1.33 -0.69
N PHE A 60 16.93 0.35 -1.53
CA PHE A 60 15.57 0.04 -2.00
C PHE A 60 15.23 -1.46 -1.93
N GLY A 61 16.08 -2.29 -1.31
CA GLY A 61 16.08 -3.75 -1.47
C GLY A 61 14.85 -4.51 -0.92
N VAL A 62 13.89 -3.83 -0.31
CA VAL A 62 12.70 -4.47 0.28
C VAL A 62 11.45 -4.44 -0.60
N GLN A 63 11.47 -3.70 -1.72
CA GLN A 63 10.26 -3.39 -2.50
C GLN A 63 9.53 -4.63 -3.07
N ASP A 64 10.26 -5.73 -3.30
CA ASP A 64 9.75 -6.96 -3.93
C ASP A 64 9.67 -8.14 -2.92
N MET A 65 9.88 -7.88 -1.63
CA MET A 65 9.83 -8.91 -0.58
C MET A 65 8.38 -9.19 -0.16
N LYS A 66 8.09 -10.45 0.20
CA LYS A 66 6.82 -10.80 0.86
C LYS A 66 6.72 -10.12 2.24
N PRO A 67 5.52 -9.77 2.74
CA PRO A 67 5.36 -9.01 3.99
C PRO A 67 6.10 -9.59 5.20
N LYS A 68 6.02 -10.91 5.41
CA LYS A 68 6.73 -11.59 6.50
C LYS A 68 8.26 -11.45 6.38
N SER A 69 8.80 -11.76 5.20
CA SER A 69 10.24 -11.63 4.92
C SER A 69 10.72 -10.18 5.03
N GLN A 70 9.90 -9.23 4.59
CA GLN A 70 10.19 -7.80 4.75
C GLN A 70 10.28 -7.41 6.23
N ARG A 71 9.30 -7.81 7.06
CA ARG A 71 9.33 -7.52 8.51
C ARG A 71 10.56 -8.11 9.19
N GLU A 72 10.92 -9.34 8.84
CA GLU A 72 12.14 -10.01 9.37
C GLU A 72 13.41 -9.28 8.93
N PHE A 73 13.49 -8.91 7.65
CA PHE A 73 14.61 -8.14 7.10
C PHE A 73 14.74 -6.77 7.77
N GLU A 74 13.65 -6.01 7.86
CA GLU A 74 13.64 -4.71 8.50
C GLU A 74 14.00 -4.79 9.98
N SER A 75 13.49 -5.78 10.72
CA SER A 75 13.85 -6.01 12.12
C SER A 75 15.35 -6.23 12.32
N LYS A 76 16.06 -6.70 11.29
CA LYS A 76 17.50 -6.93 11.33
C LYS A 76 18.31 -5.69 10.92
N TYR A 77 17.84 -4.90 9.94
CA TYR A 77 18.65 -3.88 9.27
C TYR A 77 18.13 -2.44 9.38
N VAL A 78 16.95 -2.21 9.96
CA VAL A 78 16.42 -0.86 10.20
C VAL A 78 16.84 -0.39 11.59
N ILE A 79 17.43 0.81 11.66
CA ILE A 79 17.77 1.49 12.91
C ILE A 79 16.54 2.21 13.47
N ASP A 80 15.81 2.90 12.61
CA ASP A 80 14.61 3.67 12.97
C ASP A 80 13.61 3.66 11.82
N HIS A 81 12.48 2.99 12.04
CA HIS A 81 11.41 2.93 11.06
C HIS A 81 10.77 4.30 10.83
N ASN A 82 10.72 5.20 11.81
CA ASN A 82 9.96 6.44 11.70
C ASN A 82 10.83 7.66 11.42
N CYS A 83 12.09 7.44 11.02
CA CYS A 83 12.97 8.50 10.62
C CYS A 83 13.58 8.20 9.24
N PRO A 84 13.48 9.12 8.26
CA PRO A 84 14.19 8.95 7.00
C PRO A 84 15.70 9.16 7.17
N PRO A 85 16.51 8.70 6.20
CA PRO A 85 17.92 9.06 6.09
C PRO A 85 18.11 10.59 6.06
N PRO A 86 19.24 11.13 6.53
CA PRO A 86 19.44 12.57 6.65
C PRO A 86 19.43 13.24 5.29
N GLY A 87 18.70 14.35 5.18
CA GLY A 87 18.56 15.09 3.93
C GLY A 87 17.29 14.71 3.15
N GLN A 88 16.74 13.51 3.35
CA GLN A 88 15.42 13.18 2.81
C GLN A 88 14.32 13.86 3.64
N PRO A 89 13.31 14.46 2.99
CA PRO A 89 12.31 15.26 3.70
C PRO A 89 11.39 14.46 4.62
N GLU A 90 10.91 13.31 4.16
CA GLU A 90 9.89 12.50 4.82
C GLU A 90 10.08 11.01 4.53
N LEU A 91 9.22 10.17 5.12
CA LEU A 91 9.22 8.73 4.94
C LEU A 91 8.75 8.30 3.55
N TRP A 92 7.99 9.11 2.83
CA TRP A 92 7.42 8.73 1.54
C TRP A 92 7.62 9.82 0.50
N GLY A 93 8.28 9.48 -0.60
CA GLY A 93 8.38 10.34 -1.78
C GLY A 93 7.15 10.19 -2.66
N VAL A 94 6.58 11.31 -3.10
CA VAL A 94 5.35 11.33 -3.93
C VAL A 94 5.61 11.58 -5.42
N TRP A 95 6.87 11.60 -5.84
CA TRP A 95 7.21 11.84 -7.24
C TRP A 95 7.68 10.55 -7.89
N THR A 96 7.16 10.27 -9.08
CA THR A 96 7.65 9.20 -9.96
C THR A 96 8.07 9.78 -11.30
N VAL A 97 8.97 9.07 -11.99
CA VAL A 97 9.37 9.41 -13.35
C VAL A 97 8.22 9.10 -14.32
N THR A 98 8.05 9.92 -15.34
CA THR A 98 7.17 9.65 -16.49
C THR A 98 7.71 8.50 -17.35
N ASP A 99 6.84 7.84 -18.12
CA ASP A 99 7.22 6.68 -18.95
C ASP A 99 8.28 7.01 -20.02
N ASP A 100 8.24 8.24 -20.55
CA ASP A 100 9.22 8.76 -21.50
C ASP A 100 10.56 9.19 -20.85
N ARG A 101 10.67 9.07 -19.52
CA ARG A 101 11.82 9.48 -18.72
C ARG A 101 12.19 10.96 -18.82
N LEU A 102 11.30 11.80 -19.34
CA LEU A 102 11.51 13.23 -19.55
C LEU A 102 10.92 14.10 -18.45
N GLY A 103 10.42 13.52 -17.36
CA GLY A 103 9.82 14.31 -16.30
C GLY A 103 9.46 13.56 -15.04
N LEU A 104 8.86 14.30 -14.12
CA LEU A 104 8.24 13.80 -12.90
C LEU A 104 6.75 14.13 -12.88
N ALA A 105 5.97 13.21 -12.33
CA ALA A 105 4.57 13.39 -12.00
C ALA A 105 4.29 12.86 -10.59
N TRP A 106 3.14 13.26 -10.03
CA TRP A 106 2.66 12.71 -8.75
C TRP A 106 2.40 11.21 -8.90
N ASN A 107 2.94 10.40 -8.00
CA ASN A 107 2.83 8.94 -8.06
C ASN A 107 1.53 8.37 -7.50
N ARG A 108 0.73 9.19 -6.79
CA ARG A 108 -0.57 8.82 -6.19
C ARG A 108 -0.55 7.62 -5.21
N ASN A 109 0.62 7.12 -4.82
CA ASN A 109 0.74 5.86 -4.08
C ASN A 109 0.50 6.00 -2.57
N GLU A 110 0.90 7.13 -1.96
CA GLU A 110 0.90 7.28 -0.51
C GLU A 110 0.73 8.75 -0.10
N LYS A 111 0.22 8.96 1.12
CA LYS A 111 0.09 10.29 1.73
C LYS A 111 1.48 10.83 2.08
N SER A 112 1.82 12.00 1.54
CA SER A 112 2.99 12.79 1.98
C SER A 112 2.62 14.26 2.11
N TYR A 113 3.11 14.85 3.19
CA TYR A 113 2.93 16.26 3.48
C TYR A 113 4.06 17.13 2.92
N GLY A 114 5.15 16.49 2.47
CA GLY A 114 6.39 17.11 2.03
C GLY A 114 6.61 17.11 0.52
N GLY A 115 5.58 17.11 -0.32
CA GLY A 115 5.76 17.05 -1.78
C GLY A 115 6.65 18.18 -2.34
N HIS A 116 6.51 19.40 -1.80
CA HIS A 116 7.37 20.54 -2.16
C HIS A 116 8.83 20.32 -1.73
N GLU A 117 9.03 19.82 -0.51
CA GLU A 117 10.31 19.54 0.11
C GLU A 117 11.02 18.39 -0.61
N TRP A 118 10.27 17.40 -1.09
CA TRP A 118 10.75 16.34 -1.97
C TRP A 118 11.25 16.89 -3.30
N LEU A 119 10.52 17.80 -3.95
CA LEU A 119 11.05 18.46 -5.17
C LEU A 119 12.35 19.21 -4.88
N LYS A 120 12.45 19.91 -3.75
CA LYS A 120 13.70 20.56 -3.34
C LYS A 120 14.86 19.57 -3.21
N TYR A 121 14.62 18.45 -2.54
CA TYR A 121 15.61 17.39 -2.37
C TYR A 121 16.02 16.79 -3.71
N LEU A 122 15.07 16.38 -4.55
CA LEU A 122 15.35 15.79 -5.87
C LEU A 122 16.15 16.75 -6.75
N VAL A 123 15.75 18.02 -6.80
CA VAL A 123 16.48 19.05 -7.57
C VAL A 123 17.90 19.22 -7.05
N LYS A 124 18.07 19.41 -5.74
CA LYS A 124 19.38 19.72 -5.13
C LYS A 124 20.34 18.53 -5.12
N SER A 125 19.84 17.36 -4.76
CA SER A 125 20.67 16.18 -4.44
C SER A 125 20.82 15.23 -5.63
N ILE A 126 19.90 15.27 -6.60
CA ILE A 126 19.85 14.29 -7.69
C ILE A 126 20.02 14.96 -9.05
N PHE A 127 19.11 15.87 -9.42
CA PHE A 127 19.06 16.42 -10.77
C PHE A 127 20.23 17.35 -11.09
N ILE A 128 20.44 18.41 -10.30
CA ILE A 128 21.50 19.38 -10.56
C ILE A 128 22.89 18.74 -10.55
N PRO A 129 23.26 17.88 -9.57
CA PRO A 129 24.57 17.21 -9.56
C PRO A 129 24.81 16.31 -10.78
N ARG A 130 23.74 15.80 -11.39
CA ARG A 130 23.80 14.92 -12.58
C ARG A 130 23.55 15.68 -13.90
N GLY A 131 23.48 17.02 -13.84
CA GLY A 131 23.39 17.88 -15.02
C GLY A 131 22.03 17.86 -15.71
N TYR A 132 20.94 17.65 -14.97
CA TYR A 132 19.57 17.83 -15.44
C TYR A 132 19.04 19.21 -15.01
N TYR A 133 18.24 19.84 -15.86
CA TYR A 133 17.65 21.17 -15.62
C TYR A 133 16.13 21.08 -15.57
N PRO A 134 15.56 20.77 -14.39
CA PRO A 134 14.13 20.59 -14.25
C PRO A 134 13.38 21.92 -14.37
N ARG A 135 12.21 21.89 -14.98
CA ARG A 135 11.29 23.03 -15.05
C ARG A 135 9.84 22.57 -14.97
N GLY A 136 9.01 23.30 -14.26
CA GLY A 136 7.60 22.94 -14.21
C GLY A 136 6.84 23.60 -13.08
N ILE A 137 5.53 23.38 -13.10
CA ILE A 137 4.61 23.94 -12.13
C ILE A 137 3.72 22.80 -11.64
N ILE A 138 3.61 22.71 -10.32
CA ILE A 138 2.71 21.79 -9.63
C ILE A 138 1.72 22.62 -8.83
N ASN A 139 0.43 22.52 -9.15
CA ASN A 139 -0.64 23.01 -8.28
C ASN A 139 -0.98 21.93 -7.26
N TRP A 140 -1.25 22.31 -6.01
CA TRP A 140 -1.62 21.34 -4.98
C TRP A 140 -2.43 21.95 -3.85
N PHE A 141 -3.20 21.12 -3.16
CA PHE A 141 -3.97 21.54 -1.99
C PHE A 141 -4.17 20.37 -1.02
N THR A 142 -4.52 20.73 0.21
CA THR A 142 -4.77 19.78 1.30
C THR A 142 -6.24 19.38 1.37
N GLU A 143 -6.52 18.08 1.47
CA GLU A 143 -7.85 17.51 1.67
C GLU A 143 -8.61 18.23 2.81
N GLY A 144 -9.92 18.44 2.61
CA GLY A 144 -10.76 19.20 3.55
C GLY A 144 -10.57 20.72 3.50
N HIS A 145 -9.55 21.23 2.80
CA HIS A 145 -9.24 22.67 2.69
C HIS A 145 -9.10 23.16 1.24
N TRP A 146 -9.89 22.58 0.33
CA TRP A 146 -9.86 22.88 -1.10
C TRP A 146 -10.19 24.34 -1.46
N TYR A 147 -10.87 25.07 -0.57
CA TYR A 147 -11.25 26.48 -0.77
C TYR A 147 -10.24 27.49 -0.18
N GLU A 148 -9.34 27.08 0.73
CA GLU A 148 -8.48 28.01 1.50
C GLU A 148 -6.97 27.77 1.35
N ASN A 149 -6.55 26.53 1.14
CA ASN A 149 -5.15 26.10 1.17
C ASN A 149 -4.68 25.63 -0.21
N LYS A 150 -4.96 26.44 -1.23
CA LYS A 150 -4.40 26.26 -2.57
C LYS A 150 -2.95 26.76 -2.60
N TRP A 151 -2.07 25.96 -3.15
CA TRP A 151 -0.65 26.27 -3.30
C TRP A 151 -0.18 25.86 -4.68
N HIS A 152 0.96 26.41 -5.09
CA HIS A 152 1.71 25.87 -6.20
C HIS A 152 3.20 25.90 -5.93
N THR A 153 3.91 24.96 -6.55
CA THR A 153 5.37 24.91 -6.59
C THR A 153 5.86 25.17 -8.00
N VAL A 154 6.83 26.07 -8.12
CA VAL A 154 7.54 26.35 -9.37
C VAL A 154 8.96 25.81 -9.25
N VAL A 155 9.36 25.01 -10.23
CA VAL A 155 10.72 24.50 -10.40
C VAL A 155 11.33 25.16 -11.63
N GLU A 156 12.52 25.75 -11.46
CA GLU A 156 13.30 26.39 -12.52
C GLU A 156 14.80 26.16 -12.30
N GLY A 157 15.33 25.14 -12.98
CA GLY A 157 16.71 24.68 -12.81
C GLY A 157 17.00 24.34 -11.35
N LYS A 158 17.87 25.12 -10.71
CA LYS A 158 18.25 24.94 -9.30
C LYS A 158 17.25 25.51 -8.29
N SER A 159 16.21 26.21 -8.73
CA SER A 159 15.26 26.88 -7.86
C SER A 159 13.97 26.08 -7.72
N VAL A 160 13.50 25.91 -6.48
CA VAL A 160 12.20 25.33 -6.16
C VAL A 160 11.51 26.25 -5.17
N ARG A 161 10.37 26.82 -5.57
CA ARG A 161 9.68 27.89 -4.81
C ARG A 161 8.21 27.54 -4.61
N LYS A 162 7.71 27.84 -3.41
CA LYS A 162 6.31 27.63 -3.02
C LYS A 162 5.59 28.97 -2.99
N TYR A 163 4.37 28.99 -3.53
CA TYR A 163 3.52 30.16 -3.62
C TYR A 163 2.09 29.82 -3.20
N ARG A 164 1.40 30.79 -2.59
CA ARG A 164 -0.02 30.65 -2.24
C ARG A 164 -0.90 30.88 -3.48
N GLY A 165 -2.01 30.14 -3.55
CA GLY A 165 -2.93 30.10 -4.69
C GLY A 165 -2.46 29.14 -5.77
N TYR A 166 -3.29 28.91 -6.79
CA TYR A 166 -2.91 28.16 -7.97
C TYR A 166 -2.28 29.03 -9.04
N ASN A 167 -1.38 28.43 -9.80
CA ASN A 167 -0.90 29.01 -11.03
C ASN A 167 -1.89 28.71 -12.16
N ARG A 168 -2.40 29.76 -12.81
CA ARG A 168 -3.40 29.65 -13.89
C ARG A 168 -2.88 28.97 -15.17
N LYS A 169 -1.57 28.79 -15.31
CA LYS A 169 -0.96 28.07 -16.44
C LYS A 169 -0.96 26.55 -16.25
N GLN A 170 -1.33 26.09 -15.07
CA GLN A 170 -1.40 24.67 -14.72
C GLN A 170 -2.84 24.34 -14.32
N LYS A 171 -3.29 23.12 -14.65
CA LYS A 171 -4.61 22.63 -14.22
C LYS A 171 -4.72 22.58 -12.70
N GLU A 172 -5.94 22.73 -12.19
CA GLU A 172 -6.23 22.39 -10.79
C GLU A 172 -6.29 20.87 -10.66
N PRO A 173 -5.90 20.28 -9.51
CA PRO A 173 -6.08 18.85 -9.32
C PRO A 173 -7.55 18.44 -9.45
N ASP A 174 -7.79 17.39 -10.25
CA ASP A 174 -9.12 16.83 -10.52
C ASP A 174 -9.48 15.81 -9.43
N ILE A 175 -10.17 16.30 -8.41
CA ILE A 175 -10.52 15.52 -7.22
C ILE A 175 -11.59 14.50 -7.55
N ASP A 176 -12.62 14.93 -8.30
CA ASP A 176 -13.76 14.09 -8.65
C ASP A 176 -13.30 12.94 -9.55
N GLY A 177 -12.50 13.25 -10.58
CA GLY A 177 -11.89 12.22 -11.42
C GLY A 177 -11.01 11.25 -10.63
N TRP A 178 -10.27 11.73 -9.62
CA TRP A 178 -9.48 10.85 -8.76
C TRP A 178 -10.34 9.93 -7.89
N TYR A 179 -11.41 10.44 -7.27
CA TYR A 179 -12.33 9.60 -6.50
C TYR A 179 -13.03 8.57 -7.38
N GLU A 180 -13.44 8.94 -8.59
CA GLU A 180 -14.02 8.01 -9.56
C GLU A 180 -13.02 6.89 -9.95
N GLU A 181 -11.76 7.24 -10.22
CA GLU A 181 -10.70 6.27 -10.50
C GLU A 181 -10.40 5.35 -9.31
N GLU A 182 -10.31 5.88 -8.08
CA GLU A 182 -10.10 5.06 -6.88
C GLU A 182 -11.27 4.12 -6.61
N LEU A 183 -12.51 4.61 -6.73
CA LEU A 183 -13.71 3.78 -6.59
C LEU A 183 -13.75 2.66 -7.62
N GLN A 184 -13.38 2.96 -8.88
CA GLN A 184 -13.29 1.94 -9.91
C GLN A 184 -12.19 0.92 -9.59
N SER A 185 -10.99 1.36 -9.21
CA SER A 185 -9.90 0.45 -8.83
C SER A 185 -10.27 -0.42 -7.63
N TYR A 186 -11.01 0.13 -6.68
CA TYR A 186 -11.53 -0.61 -5.53
C TYR A 186 -12.57 -1.65 -5.97
N ASP A 187 -13.53 -1.30 -6.83
CA ASP A 187 -14.49 -2.26 -7.40
C ASP A 187 -13.76 -3.38 -8.15
N GLU A 188 -12.81 -3.06 -9.02
CA GLU A 188 -12.03 -4.06 -9.76
C GLU A 188 -11.21 -4.99 -8.84
N TYR A 189 -10.54 -4.42 -7.83
CA TYR A 189 -9.84 -5.20 -6.81
C TYR A 189 -10.81 -6.11 -6.05
N HIS A 190 -11.95 -5.56 -5.61
CA HIS A 190 -12.95 -6.28 -4.85
C HIS A 190 -13.56 -7.44 -5.65
N GLN A 191 -13.89 -7.21 -6.93
CA GLN A 191 -14.38 -8.23 -7.85
C GLN A 191 -13.34 -9.33 -8.08
N LYS A 192 -12.06 -8.95 -8.26
CA LYS A 192 -10.96 -9.92 -8.41
C LYS A 192 -10.75 -10.73 -7.14
N TRP A 193 -10.80 -10.08 -5.99
CA TRP A 193 -10.72 -10.72 -4.68
C TRP A 193 -11.86 -11.72 -4.52
N LEU A 194 -13.13 -11.30 -4.64
CA LEU A 194 -14.30 -12.18 -4.59
C LEU A 194 -14.22 -13.36 -5.57
N LYS A 195 -13.66 -13.16 -6.76
CA LYS A 195 -13.45 -14.25 -7.73
C LYS A 195 -12.41 -15.26 -7.27
N ASN A 196 -11.21 -14.82 -6.89
CA ASN A 196 -10.14 -15.70 -6.39
C ASN A 196 -10.62 -16.55 -5.22
N LEU A 197 -11.40 -15.90 -4.38
CA LEU A 197 -12.06 -16.48 -3.24
C LEU A 197 -13.03 -17.60 -3.61
N MET A 198 -13.97 -17.35 -4.52
CA MET A 198 -14.87 -18.38 -5.05
C MET A 198 -14.11 -19.58 -5.67
N ASP A 199 -12.97 -19.35 -6.29
CA ASP A 199 -12.15 -20.41 -6.89
C ASP A 199 -11.44 -21.29 -5.84
N ASN A 200 -10.93 -20.70 -4.76
CA ASN A 200 -10.09 -21.39 -3.76
C ASN A 200 -10.89 -22.07 -2.62
N LYS A 201 -12.19 -21.78 -2.48
CA LYS A 201 -13.12 -22.36 -1.49
C LYS A 201 -12.82 -22.08 0.00
N VAL A 202 -11.55 -21.92 0.38
CA VAL A 202 -11.09 -21.59 1.73
C VAL A 202 -9.88 -20.64 1.63
N GLU A 203 -9.86 -19.61 2.46
CA GLU A 203 -8.74 -18.68 2.63
C GLU A 203 -8.40 -18.58 4.12
N PHE A 204 -7.15 -18.89 4.49
CA PHE A 204 -6.66 -18.66 5.85
C PHE A 204 -6.29 -17.19 6.04
N LEU A 205 -6.80 -16.59 7.11
CA LEU A 205 -6.57 -15.17 7.40
C LEU A 205 -5.40 -15.00 8.36
N HIS A 206 -5.58 -15.48 9.59
CA HIS A 206 -4.61 -15.32 10.66
C HIS A 206 -4.92 -16.25 11.85
N GLU A 207 -3.92 -16.42 12.70
CA GLU A 207 -4.04 -16.99 14.03
C GLU A 207 -4.08 -15.85 15.05
N HIS A 208 -4.97 -15.91 16.03
CA HIS A 208 -4.98 -14.97 17.15
C HIS A 208 -5.30 -15.66 18.47
N ARG A 209 -4.99 -14.98 19.58
CA ARG A 209 -5.42 -15.42 20.91
C ARG A 209 -6.85 -14.98 21.17
N PRO A 210 -7.76 -15.90 21.55
CA PRO A 210 -9.15 -15.54 21.80
C PRO A 210 -9.25 -14.50 22.93
N TRP A 211 -10.21 -13.58 22.82
CA TRP A 211 -10.46 -12.60 23.87
C TRP A 211 -11.01 -13.31 25.12
N LYS A 212 -10.77 -12.75 26.32
CA LYS A 212 -11.21 -13.33 27.61
C LYS A 212 -12.72 -13.67 27.71
N ASN A 213 -13.54 -13.13 26.83
CA ASN A 213 -14.99 -13.31 26.83
C ASN A 213 -15.50 -14.28 25.75
N GLU A 214 -14.62 -14.83 24.91
CA GLU A 214 -14.97 -15.88 23.96
C GLU A 214 -15.14 -17.21 24.69
N LYS A 215 -16.16 -17.99 24.32
CA LYS A 215 -16.45 -19.30 24.92
C LYS A 215 -15.54 -20.39 24.32
N THR A 216 -14.23 -20.25 24.47
CA THR A 216 -13.27 -21.29 24.07
C THR A 216 -12.17 -21.40 25.13
N ASP A 217 -11.78 -22.65 25.43
CA ASP A 217 -10.62 -22.97 26.27
C ASP A 217 -9.32 -23.03 25.45
N ALA A 218 -9.36 -22.64 24.17
CA ALA A 218 -8.21 -22.69 23.28
C ALA A 218 -7.19 -21.59 23.57
N GLU A 219 -5.90 -21.92 23.41
CA GLU A 219 -4.82 -20.93 23.53
C GLU A 219 -4.77 -20.00 22.29
N PHE A 220 -5.15 -20.54 21.13
CA PHE A 220 -5.17 -19.85 19.84
C PHE A 220 -6.35 -20.33 19.00
N VAL A 221 -6.90 -19.44 18.18
CA VAL A 221 -7.94 -19.74 17.20
C VAL A 221 -7.49 -19.33 15.80
N LEU A 222 -7.94 -20.08 14.81
CA LEU A 222 -7.65 -19.86 13.40
C LEU A 222 -8.85 -19.19 12.74
N SER A 223 -8.61 -18.14 11.96
CA SER A 223 -9.67 -17.45 11.22
C SER A 223 -9.59 -17.77 9.73
N PHE A 224 -10.74 -18.10 9.14
CA PHE A 224 -10.87 -18.45 7.73
C PHE A 224 -12.02 -17.69 7.08
N ASN A 225 -11.89 -17.39 5.79
CA ASN A 225 -13.03 -17.14 4.93
C ASN A 225 -13.33 -18.40 4.10
N LEU A 226 -14.60 -18.74 3.97
CA LEU A 226 -15.07 -19.92 3.22
C LEU A 226 -16.11 -19.52 2.19
N TYR A 227 -16.02 -20.16 1.03
CA TYR A 227 -16.88 -19.90 -0.13
C TYR A 227 -17.82 -21.07 -0.30
N LEU A 228 -19.03 -20.86 0.18
CA LEU A 228 -20.17 -21.74 -0.06
C LEU A 228 -20.86 -21.25 -1.33
N GLU A 229 -21.58 -22.13 -2.04
CA GLU A 229 -22.10 -21.89 -3.41
C GLU A 229 -22.56 -20.45 -3.70
N ASN A 230 -23.37 -19.87 -2.81
CA ASN A 230 -23.87 -18.50 -2.93
C ASN A 230 -23.53 -17.61 -1.72
N ASN A 231 -22.63 -18.02 -0.83
CA ASN A 231 -22.38 -17.31 0.43
C ASN A 231 -20.89 -17.30 0.79
N ILE A 232 -20.45 -16.23 1.45
CA ILE A 232 -19.12 -16.15 2.06
C ILE A 232 -19.29 -16.15 3.56
N VAL A 233 -18.61 -17.09 4.20
CA VAL A 233 -18.66 -17.29 5.65
C VAL A 233 -17.30 -17.00 6.24
N GLN A 234 -17.24 -16.10 7.22
CA GLN A 234 -16.07 -15.97 8.05
C GLN A 234 -16.25 -16.85 9.29
N ALA A 235 -15.31 -17.75 9.54
CA ALA A 235 -15.34 -18.67 10.67
C ALA A 235 -14.05 -18.66 11.47
N THR A 236 -14.17 -18.76 12.79
CA THR A 236 -13.06 -19.04 13.69
C THR A 236 -13.14 -20.48 14.20
N TYR A 237 -11.99 -21.13 14.27
CA TYR A 237 -11.88 -22.56 14.54
C TYR A 237 -10.73 -22.85 15.49
N ASP A 238 -10.97 -23.62 16.54
CA ASP A 238 -9.99 -23.94 17.60
C ASP A 238 -9.39 -25.36 17.50
N ARG A 239 -9.32 -25.90 16.28
CA ARG A 239 -8.90 -27.30 15.98
C ARG A 239 -9.82 -28.39 16.53
N LYS A 240 -10.87 -28.05 17.28
CA LYS A 240 -11.86 -29.00 17.78
C LYS A 240 -13.26 -28.63 17.29
N GLU A 241 -13.57 -27.35 17.31
CA GLU A 241 -14.88 -26.84 16.96
C GLU A 241 -14.84 -25.44 16.32
N ILE A 242 -15.96 -25.06 15.73
CA ILE A 242 -16.18 -23.71 15.22
C ILE A 242 -16.57 -22.84 16.41
N CYS A 243 -15.70 -21.91 16.79
CA CYS A 243 -15.96 -21.01 17.91
C CYS A 243 -16.95 -19.90 17.52
N TYR A 244 -16.86 -19.45 16.28
CA TYR A 244 -17.73 -18.41 15.73
C TYR A 244 -17.82 -18.55 14.22
N ALA A 245 -19.01 -18.35 13.66
CA ALA A 245 -19.20 -18.23 12.22
C ALA A 245 -20.27 -17.19 11.91
N LYS A 246 -20.01 -16.35 10.91
CA LYS A 246 -20.94 -15.35 10.41
C LYS A 246 -20.93 -15.30 8.89
N TYR A 247 -22.04 -14.89 8.31
CA TYR A 247 -22.03 -14.49 6.91
C TYR A 247 -21.27 -13.18 6.76
N LEU A 248 -20.28 -13.18 5.89
CA LEU A 248 -19.67 -11.96 5.36
C LEU A 248 -20.51 -11.43 4.20
N TYR A 249 -20.99 -12.35 3.33
CA TYR A 249 -21.87 -12.04 2.20
C TYR A 249 -22.88 -13.16 1.98
N GLU A 250 -24.16 -12.80 1.79
CA GLU A 250 -25.24 -13.75 1.47
C GLU A 250 -25.77 -13.57 0.05
N ASN A 251 -26.26 -14.66 -0.54
CA ASN A 251 -26.96 -14.67 -1.84
C ASN A 251 -26.14 -14.05 -2.98
N LEU A 252 -24.85 -14.34 -3.03
CA LEU A 252 -23.94 -13.99 -4.13
C LEU A 252 -24.52 -14.43 -5.47
N ARG A 253 -24.51 -13.52 -6.45
CA ARG A 253 -24.92 -13.79 -7.83
C ARG A 253 -23.94 -13.18 -8.80
N ILE A 254 -23.69 -13.86 -9.90
CA ILE A 254 -22.94 -13.30 -11.02
C ILE A 254 -23.94 -12.74 -12.03
N VAL A 255 -23.89 -11.44 -12.26
CA VAL A 255 -24.71 -10.73 -13.25
C VAL A 255 -23.77 -9.92 -14.13
N ASP A 256 -23.80 -10.17 -15.44
CA ASP A 256 -22.94 -9.51 -16.43
C ASP A 256 -21.43 -9.55 -16.09
N GLY A 257 -20.99 -10.67 -15.48
CA GLY A 257 -19.59 -10.87 -15.08
C GLY A 257 -19.18 -10.15 -13.79
N LYS A 258 -20.09 -9.45 -13.12
CA LYS A 258 -19.88 -8.86 -11.80
C LYS A 258 -20.58 -9.69 -10.72
N ILE A 259 -19.92 -9.83 -9.58
CA ILE A 259 -20.47 -10.44 -8.38
C ILE A 259 -21.29 -9.39 -7.65
N ILE A 260 -22.57 -9.67 -7.49
CA ILE A 260 -23.53 -8.87 -6.74
C ILE A 260 -23.83 -9.62 -5.44
N HIS A 261 -23.85 -8.89 -4.33
CA HIS A 261 -24.14 -9.42 -3.01
C HIS A 261 -25.03 -8.48 -2.21
N ASN A 262 -25.63 -8.99 -1.13
CA ASN A 262 -26.32 -8.15 -0.17
C ASN A 262 -25.28 -7.47 0.76
N GLU A 263 -25.21 -6.14 0.71
CA GLU A 263 -24.37 -5.32 1.61
C GLU A 263 -25.16 -4.67 2.74
N ASP A 264 -26.45 -4.98 2.91
CA ASP A 264 -27.22 -4.31 3.97
C ASP A 264 -26.49 -4.46 5.30
N SER A 265 -25.97 -3.34 5.81
CA SER A 265 -25.10 -3.30 7.00
C SER A 265 -25.79 -3.80 8.27
N SER A 266 -27.12 -3.98 8.21
CA SER A 266 -27.90 -4.63 9.26
C SER A 266 -27.82 -6.18 9.23
N ASP A 267 -27.40 -6.76 8.10
CA ASP A 267 -27.23 -8.20 7.85
C ASP A 267 -25.74 -8.65 7.84
N ILE A 268 -24.78 -7.72 7.63
CA ILE A 268 -23.35 -8.00 7.81
C ILE A 268 -23.13 -8.34 9.29
N ASP A 269 -22.62 -9.53 9.60
CA ASP A 269 -22.45 -10.13 10.95
C ASP A 269 -23.61 -10.99 11.48
N LYS A 270 -24.54 -11.41 10.61
CA LYS A 270 -25.51 -12.43 11.00
C LYS A 270 -24.81 -13.74 11.39
N VAL A 271 -24.91 -14.05 12.68
CA VAL A 271 -24.32 -15.26 13.27
C VAL A 271 -25.00 -16.50 12.70
N ILE A 272 -24.18 -17.44 12.25
CA ILE A 272 -24.60 -18.72 11.70
C ILE A 272 -24.82 -19.69 12.87
N ASN A 273 -26.04 -20.22 12.95
CA ASN A 273 -26.40 -21.24 13.94
C ASN A 273 -27.00 -22.48 13.30
N ASP A 274 -27.14 -22.51 11.97
CA ASP A 274 -27.68 -23.68 11.29
C ASP A 274 -26.62 -24.79 11.22
N HIS A 275 -27.02 -25.98 11.67
CA HIS A 275 -26.09 -27.07 11.89
C HIS A 275 -25.44 -27.56 10.59
N GLU A 276 -26.18 -27.56 9.49
CA GLU A 276 -25.69 -28.04 8.20
C GLU A 276 -24.55 -27.16 7.66
N THR A 277 -24.71 -25.83 7.71
CA THR A 277 -23.66 -24.91 7.28
C THR A 277 -22.44 -24.98 8.19
N LEU A 278 -22.64 -25.03 9.51
CA LEU A 278 -21.52 -25.16 10.46
C LEU A 278 -20.70 -26.44 10.23
N MET A 279 -21.37 -27.57 9.93
CA MET A 279 -20.69 -28.81 9.59
C MET A 279 -19.91 -28.69 8.28
N LYS A 280 -20.52 -28.14 7.21
CA LYS A 280 -19.81 -27.90 5.94
C LYS A 280 -18.59 -27.00 6.10
N VAL A 281 -18.73 -25.95 6.91
CA VAL A 281 -17.63 -25.02 7.21
C VAL A 281 -16.49 -25.74 7.92
N LYS A 282 -16.81 -26.54 8.93
CA LYS A 282 -15.82 -27.33 9.66
C LYS A 282 -15.08 -28.31 8.72
N ASP A 283 -15.83 -29.06 7.91
CA ASP A 283 -15.26 -30.05 6.99
C ASP A 283 -14.28 -29.39 5.99
N LEU A 284 -14.65 -28.24 5.43
CA LEU A 284 -13.79 -27.48 4.52
C LEU A 284 -12.50 -26.98 5.17
N ILE A 285 -12.57 -26.48 6.41
CA ILE A 285 -11.38 -26.04 7.15
C ILE A 285 -10.45 -27.24 7.43
N GLU A 286 -11.01 -28.36 7.89
CA GLU A 286 -10.23 -29.55 8.20
C GLU A 286 -9.57 -30.13 6.94
N GLU A 287 -10.28 -30.17 5.81
CA GLU A 287 -9.71 -30.55 4.51
C GLU A 287 -8.58 -29.61 4.08
N TYR A 288 -8.78 -28.29 4.17
CA TYR A 288 -7.77 -27.30 3.82
C TYR A 288 -6.47 -27.45 4.63
N ILE A 289 -6.59 -27.64 5.95
CA ILE A 289 -5.44 -27.83 6.85
C ILE A 289 -4.67 -29.11 6.49
N LEU A 290 -5.38 -30.19 6.15
CA LEU A 290 -4.76 -31.44 5.75
C LEU A 290 -4.00 -31.33 4.41
N LEU A 291 -4.55 -30.58 3.46
CA LEU A 291 -3.94 -30.39 2.13
C LEU A 291 -2.82 -29.35 2.12
N THR A 292 -2.82 -28.43 3.08
CA THR A 292 -1.90 -27.27 3.13
C THR A 292 -1.16 -27.24 4.48
N PRO A 293 -0.19 -28.12 4.74
CA PRO A 293 0.45 -28.22 6.06
C PRO A 293 1.20 -26.95 6.50
N ASP A 294 1.66 -26.13 5.55
CA ASP A 294 2.40 -24.89 5.80
C ASP A 294 1.49 -23.64 5.79
N PHE A 295 0.16 -23.80 5.83
CA PHE A 295 -0.80 -22.68 5.73
C PHE A 295 -0.58 -21.57 6.75
N LEU A 296 0.01 -21.88 7.91
CA LEU A 296 0.36 -20.89 8.94
C LEU A 296 1.41 -19.88 8.46
N GLU A 297 2.21 -20.22 7.45
CA GLU A 297 3.17 -19.31 6.82
C GLU A 297 2.54 -18.40 5.76
N GLU A 298 1.33 -18.73 5.31
CA GLU A 298 0.59 -18.03 4.24
C GLU A 298 -0.41 -17.00 4.77
N ALA A 299 -0.39 -16.70 6.07
CA ALA A 299 -1.29 -15.72 6.68
C ALA A 299 -1.24 -14.37 5.94
N VAL A 300 -2.41 -13.82 5.60
CA VAL A 300 -2.56 -12.63 4.76
C VAL A 300 -2.23 -11.31 5.51
N VAL A 301 -1.85 -11.39 6.81
CA VAL A 301 -1.68 -10.26 7.76
C VAL A 301 -0.96 -9.03 7.20
#